data_AF-A0A7Y5CT61-F1
#
_entry.id   AF-A0A7Y5CT61-F1
#
_cell.length_a   1.000
_cell.length_b   1.000
_cell.length_c   1.000
_cell.angle_alpha   90.00
_cell.angle_beta   90.00
_cell.angle_gamma   90.00
#
_symmetry.space_group_name_H-M   'P 1'
#
loop_
_entity.id
_entity.type
_entity.pdbx_description
1 polymer ?
#
loop_
_entity_poly.entity_id
_entity_poly.type
_entity_poly.pdbx_seq_one_letter_code
_entity_poly.pdbx_strand_id
1 'polypeptide(L)'
;MKLDTIVAAAFLLAASLYGQDVVIPLTPTDGTAATHVNTQILADTVIAGRVYELQRDGVYLHNAVVTVPAGQTLRLRAAAGAGKKPIIYLWETGTGGTPTRPPGNFVVLNGGHLDIKEVCIAGFYEPEPDRVDGVQGGLINTTAIGSSIVLDGVVLSNINGQHVRTGFNTTKVKVTNSIFANMGALTTSNLGAGKGIDLREAACDSLIIVNNTFVNFQDRAIRHYNFANPQAGTGEIKYGRIDHNTFINGMGFHGLLSLGNVGPEIIITNNLFVDAFALGEDSTDATRAAEWANTGEIYPNGRNRITWIFTAPNTTTQWQVSNNYYTISDSGWAFLNGFGYPPGSPLSYHINSRLGADSVKAFTMTTLKLGNTPRLMTNMMRWYATARRTRRAPFSTATPMITTAARSSIIATNWMQLTRPRQPPIPAPKAISRPVT
;
A
#
# COMPACT_ATOMS: atom_id res chain seq x y z
N MET A 1 -32.47 -47.23 8.16
CA MET A 1 -32.09 -45.93 7.56
C MET A 1 -32.74 -45.86 6.19
N LYS A 2 -33.47 -44.78 5.84
CA LYS A 2 -34.17 -44.69 4.55
C LYS A 2 -33.15 -44.55 3.40
N LEU A 3 -33.45 -45.14 2.23
CA LEU A 3 -32.57 -45.11 1.05
C LEU A 3 -32.19 -43.67 0.66
N ASP A 4 -33.13 -42.73 0.80
CA ASP A 4 -32.92 -41.30 0.53
C ASP A 4 -31.85 -40.68 1.44
N THR A 5 -31.74 -41.15 2.69
CA THR A 5 -30.73 -40.68 3.64
C THR A 5 -29.33 -41.19 3.26
N ILE A 6 -29.25 -42.39 2.70
CA ILE A 6 -27.98 -42.99 2.24
C ILE A 6 -27.50 -42.29 0.97
N VAL A 7 -28.41 -41.98 0.03
CA VAL A 7 -28.08 -41.26 -1.21
C VAL A 7 -27.67 -39.82 -0.92
N ALA A 8 -28.38 -39.10 -0.04
CA ALA A 8 -28.00 -37.75 0.37
C ALA A 8 -26.63 -37.71 1.08
N ALA A 9 -26.37 -38.67 1.97
CA ALA A 9 -25.07 -38.80 2.63
C ALA A 9 -23.94 -39.11 1.63
N ALA A 10 -24.18 -40.02 0.67
CA ALA A 10 -23.21 -40.34 -0.39
C ALA A 10 -22.92 -39.14 -1.30
N PHE A 11 -23.91 -38.32 -1.63
CA PHE A 11 -23.72 -37.08 -2.39
C PHE A 11 -22.94 -36.02 -1.61
N LEU A 12 -23.20 -35.87 -0.31
CA LEU A 12 -22.47 -34.93 0.55
C LEU A 12 -21.01 -35.38 0.78
N LEU A 13 -20.77 -36.68 0.94
CA LEU A 13 -19.43 -37.27 1.01
C LEU A 13 -18.69 -37.13 -0.32
N ALA A 14 -19.34 -37.37 -1.46
CA ALA A 14 -18.74 -37.16 -2.77
C ALA A 14 -18.41 -35.68 -3.02
N ALA A 15 -19.30 -34.75 -2.64
CA ALA A 15 -19.03 -33.32 -2.75
C ALA A 15 -17.86 -32.85 -1.87
N SER A 16 -17.63 -33.48 -0.71
CA SER A 16 -16.50 -33.17 0.16
C SER A 16 -15.13 -33.61 -0.38
N LEU A 17 -15.10 -34.57 -1.31
CA LEU A 17 -13.87 -35.08 -1.94
C LEU A 17 -13.38 -34.20 -3.09
N TYR A 18 -14.24 -33.39 -3.71
CA TYR A 18 -13.90 -32.52 -4.85
C TYR A 18 -13.56 -31.07 -4.46
N GLY A 19 -13.38 -30.78 -3.16
CA GLY A 19 -13.18 -29.42 -2.66
C GLY A 19 -11.97 -29.21 -1.74
N GLN A 20 -11.06 -30.17 -1.61
CA GLN A 20 -9.87 -29.99 -0.76
C GLN A 20 -8.81 -29.18 -1.51
N ASP A 21 -8.47 -28.01 -0.97
CA ASP A 21 -7.31 -27.23 -1.39
C ASP A 21 -6.06 -28.11 -1.35
N VAL A 22 -5.32 -28.18 -2.45
CA VAL A 22 -4.03 -28.86 -2.41
C VAL A 22 -2.97 -27.88 -1.90
N VAL A 23 -2.50 -28.15 -0.69
CA VAL A 23 -1.53 -27.31 0.01
C VAL A 23 -0.11 -27.68 -0.43
N ILE A 24 0.64 -26.69 -0.92
CA ILE A 24 2.04 -26.84 -1.32
C ILE A 24 2.91 -26.07 -0.32
N PRO A 25 3.63 -26.74 0.59
CA PRO A 25 4.49 -26.06 1.53
C PRO A 25 5.70 -25.46 0.81
N LEU A 26 5.99 -24.18 1.09
CA LEU A 26 7.18 -23.49 0.58
C LEU A 26 8.32 -23.58 1.60
N THR A 27 9.50 -23.92 1.11
CA THR A 27 10.74 -23.97 1.89
C THR A 27 11.26 -22.55 2.13
N PRO A 28 11.55 -22.15 3.38
CA PRO A 28 12.23 -20.89 3.68
C PRO A 28 13.58 -20.77 2.96
N THR A 29 14.09 -19.55 2.85
CA THR A 29 15.37 -19.32 2.19
C THR A 29 16.53 -19.97 2.94
N ASP A 30 17.39 -20.65 2.20
CA ASP A 30 18.71 -21.14 2.60
C ASP A 30 19.85 -20.35 1.92
N GLY A 31 19.50 -19.25 1.25
CA GLY A 31 20.41 -18.44 0.44
C GLY A 31 20.56 -18.91 -1.01
N THR A 32 19.94 -20.03 -1.40
CA THR A 32 19.99 -20.53 -2.79
C THR A 32 18.80 -20.05 -3.63
N ALA A 33 18.99 -19.93 -4.95
CA ALA A 33 17.92 -19.51 -5.86
C ALA A 33 16.74 -20.50 -5.92
N ALA A 34 16.97 -21.76 -5.57
CA ALA A 34 15.94 -22.80 -5.55
C ALA A 34 14.88 -22.56 -4.45
N THR A 35 15.26 -21.91 -3.35
CA THR A 35 14.36 -21.58 -2.24
C THR A 35 13.66 -20.23 -2.41
N HIS A 36 13.87 -19.52 -3.53
CA HIS A 36 13.10 -18.31 -3.81
C HIS A 36 11.63 -18.64 -4.09
N VAL A 37 10.71 -17.80 -3.59
CA VAL A 37 9.25 -18.01 -3.69
C VAL A 37 8.81 -18.12 -5.14
N ASN A 38 9.28 -17.24 -6.02
CA ASN A 38 8.96 -17.30 -7.45
C ASN A 38 9.45 -18.61 -8.09
N THR A 39 10.66 -19.08 -7.74
CA THR A 39 11.19 -20.35 -8.25
C THR A 39 10.34 -21.53 -7.84
N GLN A 40 9.96 -21.60 -6.56
CA GLN A 40 9.15 -22.70 -6.03
C GLN A 40 7.73 -22.71 -6.63
N ILE A 41 7.10 -21.55 -6.83
CA ILE A 41 5.79 -21.44 -7.48
C ILE A 41 5.89 -21.84 -8.96
N LEU A 42 6.89 -21.37 -9.69
CA LEU A 42 7.03 -21.65 -11.13
C LEU A 42 7.47 -23.10 -11.42
N ALA A 43 8.10 -23.77 -10.45
CA ALA A 43 8.38 -25.20 -10.53
C ALA A 43 7.10 -26.06 -10.44
N ASP A 44 6.02 -25.53 -9.86
CA ASP A 44 4.70 -26.15 -9.88
C ASP A 44 3.97 -25.81 -11.18
N THR A 45 3.89 -26.78 -12.08
CA THR A 45 3.25 -26.62 -13.39
C THR A 45 1.72 -26.57 -13.33
N VAL A 46 1.12 -26.73 -12.14
CA VAL A 46 -0.34 -26.71 -11.94
C VAL A 46 -0.71 -25.77 -10.79
N ILE A 47 -0.92 -24.49 -11.10
CA ILE A 47 -1.31 -23.45 -10.12
C ILE A 47 -2.79 -23.56 -9.70
N ALA A 48 -3.67 -24.03 -10.60
CA ALA A 48 -5.10 -24.09 -10.34
C ALA A 48 -5.42 -25.02 -9.15
N GLY A 49 -6.22 -24.53 -8.20
CA GLY A 49 -6.61 -25.28 -7.00
C GLY A 49 -5.51 -25.44 -5.95
N ARG A 50 -4.36 -24.79 -6.11
CA ARG A 50 -3.26 -24.81 -5.13
C ARG A 50 -3.38 -23.69 -4.12
N VAL A 51 -2.82 -23.96 -2.94
CA VAL A 51 -2.52 -22.97 -1.91
C VAL A 51 -1.06 -23.13 -1.50
N TYR A 52 -0.23 -22.13 -1.79
CA TYR A 52 1.17 -22.13 -1.38
C TYR A 52 1.29 -21.68 0.07
N GLU A 53 1.82 -22.54 0.93
CA GLU A 53 1.83 -22.35 2.37
C GLU A 53 3.24 -22.03 2.90
N LEU A 54 3.39 -20.87 3.52
CA LEU A 54 4.64 -20.41 4.11
C LEU A 54 4.69 -20.79 5.60
N GLN A 55 5.80 -21.38 6.04
CA GLN A 55 6.00 -21.81 7.42
C GLN A 55 6.06 -20.59 8.35
N ARG A 56 5.46 -20.71 9.54
CA ARG A 56 5.58 -19.68 10.60
C ARG A 56 7.05 -19.44 10.93
N ASP A 57 7.37 -18.19 11.27
CA ASP A 57 8.74 -17.71 11.51
C ASP A 57 9.70 -17.82 10.30
N GLY A 58 9.22 -18.29 9.14
CA GLY A 58 10.01 -18.43 7.93
C GLY A 58 10.37 -17.09 7.29
N VAL A 59 11.60 -17.02 6.79
CA VAL A 59 12.10 -15.91 5.96
C VAL A 59 12.25 -16.42 4.53
N TYR A 60 11.76 -15.64 3.58
CA TYR A 60 11.69 -16.02 2.17
C TYR A 60 12.27 -14.89 1.31
N LEU A 61 12.93 -15.28 0.21
CA LEU A 61 13.39 -14.34 -0.82
C LEU A 61 12.57 -14.52 -2.08
N HIS A 62 12.41 -13.44 -2.84
CA HIS A 62 11.71 -13.45 -4.12
C HIS A 62 12.40 -12.49 -5.08
N ASN A 63 12.84 -12.97 -6.24
CA ASN A 63 13.72 -12.20 -7.13
C ASN A 63 13.24 -12.06 -8.58
N ALA A 64 12.03 -12.54 -8.91
CA ALA A 64 11.46 -12.35 -10.23
C ALA A 64 9.94 -12.24 -10.14
N VAL A 65 9.36 -11.38 -10.98
CA VAL A 65 7.91 -11.15 -11.03
C VAL A 65 7.17 -12.45 -11.39
N VAL A 66 6.16 -12.81 -10.60
CA VAL A 66 5.22 -13.88 -10.96
C VAL A 66 4.02 -13.27 -11.70
N THR A 67 3.79 -13.71 -12.93
CA THR A 67 2.62 -13.31 -13.72
C THR A 67 1.49 -14.32 -13.56
N VAL A 68 0.34 -13.88 -13.06
CA VAL A 68 -0.86 -14.73 -12.93
C VAL A 68 -1.77 -14.50 -14.15
N PRO A 69 -1.97 -15.51 -15.01
CA PRO A 69 -2.78 -15.36 -16.21
C PRO A 69 -4.28 -15.34 -15.90
N ALA A 70 -5.07 -14.85 -16.86
CA ALA A 70 -6.52 -14.81 -16.77
C ALA A 70 -7.11 -16.20 -16.43
N GLY A 71 -8.11 -16.21 -15.54
CA GLY A 71 -8.76 -17.43 -15.08
C GLY A 71 -7.99 -18.23 -14.02
N GLN A 72 -6.75 -17.85 -13.70
CA GLN A 72 -6.00 -18.47 -12.60
C GLN A 72 -6.01 -17.61 -11.34
N THR A 73 -5.83 -18.25 -10.18
CA THR A 73 -5.72 -17.60 -8.89
C THR A 73 -4.42 -18.04 -8.22
N LEU A 74 -3.56 -17.10 -7.88
CA LEU A 74 -2.43 -17.35 -7.00
C LEU A 74 -2.88 -17.20 -5.55
N ARG A 75 -2.74 -18.26 -4.76
CA ARG A 75 -3.10 -18.26 -3.33
C ARG A 75 -1.87 -18.49 -2.48
N LEU A 76 -1.55 -17.54 -1.60
CA LEU A 76 -0.50 -17.69 -0.60
C LEU A 76 -1.09 -17.54 0.81
N ARG A 77 -0.64 -18.37 1.74
CA ARG A 77 -0.99 -18.20 3.16
C ARG A 77 0.16 -18.56 4.09
N ALA A 78 0.14 -18.02 5.30
CA ALA A 78 0.92 -18.59 6.38
C ALA A 78 0.31 -19.92 6.86
N ALA A 79 1.17 -20.85 7.27
CA ALA A 79 0.78 -22.08 7.93
C ALA A 79 -0.04 -21.80 9.20
N ALA A 80 -0.96 -22.69 9.51
CA ALA A 80 -1.69 -22.64 10.78
C ALA A 80 -0.72 -22.85 11.97
N GLY A 81 -1.07 -22.28 13.12
CA GLY A 81 -0.31 -22.45 14.36
C GLY A 81 0.26 -21.14 14.92
N ALA A 82 0.99 -21.29 16.02
CA ALA A 82 1.69 -20.20 16.69
C ALA A 82 2.98 -19.82 15.93
N GLY A 83 3.53 -18.64 16.24
CA GLY A 83 4.74 -18.11 15.63
C GLY A 83 4.48 -16.82 14.84
N LYS A 84 5.55 -16.18 14.38
CA LYS A 84 5.43 -14.92 13.63
C LYS A 84 4.90 -15.18 12.22
N LYS A 85 4.23 -14.17 11.65
CA LYS A 85 3.88 -14.16 10.23
C LYS A 85 5.17 -14.36 9.40
N PRO A 86 5.19 -15.28 8.42
CA PRO A 86 6.31 -15.42 7.50
C PRO A 86 6.50 -14.13 6.72
N ILE A 87 7.75 -13.84 6.36
CA ILE A 87 8.10 -12.65 5.58
C ILE A 87 8.77 -13.00 4.26
N ILE A 88 8.28 -12.39 3.19
CA ILE A 88 8.88 -12.40 1.86
C ILE A 88 9.58 -11.06 1.64
N TYR A 89 10.89 -11.12 1.41
CA TYR A 89 11.66 -9.96 0.96
C TYR A 89 11.86 -10.02 -0.55
N LEU A 90 11.60 -8.90 -1.23
CA LEU A 90 12.05 -8.77 -2.61
C LEU A 90 13.57 -8.66 -2.64
N TRP A 91 14.21 -9.52 -3.42
CA TRP A 91 15.67 -9.69 -3.52
C TRP A 91 16.16 -9.34 -4.92
N GLU A 92 17.45 -9.02 -5.02
CA GLU A 92 18.12 -8.70 -6.28
C GLU A 92 17.83 -9.72 -7.38
N THR A 93 17.45 -9.25 -8.58
CA THR A 93 17.11 -10.11 -9.72
C THR A 93 18.30 -10.95 -10.19
N GLY A 94 19.53 -10.50 -9.93
CA GLY A 94 20.78 -11.11 -10.40
C GLY A 94 20.94 -11.10 -11.92
N THR A 95 20.00 -10.48 -12.65
CA THR A 95 19.87 -10.55 -14.12
C THR A 95 19.25 -9.27 -14.69
N GLY A 96 19.35 -9.08 -16.01
CA GLY A 96 18.77 -7.95 -16.73
C GLY A 96 19.56 -6.64 -16.58
N GLY A 97 18.93 -5.51 -16.93
CA GLY A 97 19.57 -4.19 -16.90
C GLY A 97 19.78 -3.58 -15.51
N THR A 98 19.19 -4.18 -14.46
CA THR A 98 19.33 -3.74 -13.06
C THR A 98 19.49 -4.95 -12.12
N PRO A 99 20.57 -5.74 -12.27
CA PRO A 99 20.72 -7.02 -11.58
C PRO A 99 20.80 -6.90 -10.05
N THR A 100 21.24 -5.74 -9.55
CA THR A 100 21.37 -5.46 -8.10
C THR A 100 20.12 -4.83 -7.49
N ARG A 101 18.98 -4.85 -8.19
CA ARG A 101 17.72 -4.28 -7.70
C ARG A 101 16.69 -5.38 -7.52
N PRO A 102 15.78 -5.26 -6.53
CA PRO A 102 14.64 -6.15 -6.41
C PRO A 102 13.76 -6.12 -7.67
N PRO A 103 12.93 -7.16 -7.91
CA PRO A 103 11.95 -7.09 -8.98
C PRO A 103 11.00 -5.91 -8.72
N GLY A 104 10.63 -5.20 -9.79
CA GLY A 104 9.79 -4.00 -9.67
C GLY A 104 8.40 -4.25 -9.06
N ASN A 105 7.95 -5.50 -9.05
CA ASN A 105 6.73 -6.00 -8.43
C ASN A 105 6.99 -7.41 -7.84
N PHE A 106 6.21 -7.80 -6.84
CA PHE A 106 6.09 -9.19 -6.39
C PHE A 106 5.26 -10.01 -7.40
N VAL A 107 4.06 -9.52 -7.74
CA VAL A 107 3.11 -10.22 -8.62
C VAL A 107 2.50 -9.25 -9.63
N VAL A 108 2.33 -9.73 -10.85
CA VAL A 108 1.54 -9.08 -11.90
C VAL A 108 0.34 -9.94 -12.26
N LEU A 109 -0.86 -9.34 -12.23
CA LEU A 109 -2.11 -9.99 -12.59
C LEU A 109 -2.49 -9.64 -14.02
N ASN A 110 -2.31 -10.59 -14.92
CA ASN A 110 -2.71 -10.48 -16.32
C ASN A 110 -4.14 -11.00 -16.51
N GLY A 111 -5.08 -10.38 -15.79
CA GLY A 111 -6.48 -10.83 -15.68
C GLY A 111 -6.69 -11.96 -14.67
N GLY A 112 -5.62 -12.46 -14.05
CA GLY A 112 -5.67 -13.42 -12.96
C GLY A 112 -6.07 -12.81 -11.62
N HIS A 113 -6.16 -13.66 -10.59
CA HIS A 113 -6.58 -13.29 -9.24
C HIS A 113 -5.49 -13.58 -8.21
N LEU A 114 -5.56 -12.88 -7.08
CA LEU A 114 -4.62 -13.00 -5.98
C LEU A 114 -5.35 -13.07 -4.65
N ASP A 115 -5.08 -14.13 -3.89
CA ASP A 115 -5.49 -14.27 -2.49
C ASP A 115 -4.25 -14.42 -1.61
N ILE A 116 -4.02 -13.49 -0.67
CA ILE A 116 -2.91 -13.59 0.29
C ILE A 116 -3.46 -13.48 1.72
N LYS A 117 -3.07 -14.43 2.57
CA LYS A 117 -3.49 -14.45 3.98
C LYS A 117 -2.32 -14.56 4.96
N GLU A 118 -2.27 -13.66 5.94
CA GLU A 118 -1.37 -13.75 7.09
C GLU A 118 0.14 -13.72 6.77
N VAL A 119 0.53 -13.11 5.66
CA VAL A 119 1.93 -13.02 5.18
C VAL A 119 2.44 -11.56 5.25
N CYS A 120 3.72 -11.39 5.57
CA CYS A 120 4.44 -10.12 5.42
C CYS A 120 5.19 -10.08 4.08
N ILE A 121 5.15 -8.94 3.37
CA ILE A 121 5.89 -8.71 2.13
C ILE A 121 6.56 -7.33 2.21
N ALA A 122 7.86 -7.30 1.95
CA ALA A 122 8.67 -6.09 1.95
C ALA A 122 9.32 -5.88 0.58
N GLY A 123 9.31 -4.64 0.07
CA GLY A 123 9.81 -4.32 -1.27
C GLY A 123 11.33 -4.35 -1.43
N PHE A 124 12.08 -4.66 -0.37
CA PHE A 124 13.51 -4.96 -0.39
C PHE A 124 13.89 -5.81 0.84
N TYR A 125 15.14 -6.27 0.92
CA TYR A 125 15.66 -6.98 2.07
C TYR A 125 16.01 -6.05 3.24
N GLU A 126 15.03 -5.82 4.11
CA GLU A 126 15.12 -4.94 5.28
C GLU A 126 16.23 -5.26 6.29
N PRO A 127 16.66 -6.52 6.49
CA PRO A 127 17.77 -6.81 7.41
C PRO A 127 19.10 -6.16 7.02
N GLU A 128 19.25 -5.70 5.78
CA GLU A 128 20.39 -4.90 5.33
C GLU A 128 19.91 -3.48 4.95
N PRO A 129 19.92 -2.52 5.90
CA PRO A 129 19.33 -1.19 5.70
C PRO A 129 19.91 -0.42 4.51
N ASP A 130 21.18 -0.64 4.18
CA ASP A 130 21.87 0.02 3.06
C ASP A 130 21.26 -0.35 1.70
N ARG A 131 20.43 -1.40 1.63
CA ARG A 131 19.66 -1.79 0.44
C ARG A 131 18.45 -0.89 0.16
N VAL A 132 18.14 0.05 1.05
CA VAL A 132 17.02 0.99 0.86
C VAL A 132 17.15 1.79 -0.44
N ASP A 133 18.37 2.04 -0.92
CA ASP A 133 18.64 2.71 -2.20
C ASP A 133 18.17 1.89 -3.42
N GLY A 134 17.96 0.58 -3.24
CA GLY A 134 17.50 -0.33 -4.28
C GLY A 134 15.98 -0.46 -4.39
N VAL A 135 15.21 0.05 -3.42
CA VAL A 135 13.74 -0.15 -3.34
C VAL A 135 13.01 0.26 -4.62
N GLN A 136 12.05 -0.56 -5.06
CA GLN A 136 11.39 -0.45 -6.37
C GLN A 136 9.86 -0.18 -6.31
N GLY A 137 9.27 -0.11 -7.51
CA GLY A 137 7.95 0.38 -7.92
C GLY A 137 6.74 -0.02 -7.08
N GLY A 138 6.65 -1.28 -6.66
CA GLY A 138 5.49 -1.77 -5.94
C GLY A 138 5.53 -3.25 -5.61
N LEU A 139 4.39 -3.79 -5.16
CA LEU A 139 4.26 -5.23 -4.89
C LEU A 139 3.28 -5.89 -5.86
N ILE A 140 2.05 -5.38 -5.96
CA ILE A 140 0.99 -6.01 -6.75
C ILE A 140 0.58 -5.05 -7.86
N ASN A 141 0.58 -5.53 -9.11
CA ASN A 141 0.13 -4.75 -10.26
C ASN A 141 -0.85 -5.54 -11.14
N THR A 142 -1.75 -4.87 -11.86
CA THR A 142 -2.58 -5.49 -12.90
C THR A 142 -2.17 -5.03 -14.29
N THR A 143 -2.24 -5.95 -15.27
CA THR A 143 -1.91 -5.69 -16.69
C THR A 143 -3.00 -6.12 -17.66
N ALA A 144 -4.12 -6.64 -17.18
CA ALA A 144 -5.32 -6.86 -17.97
C ALA A 144 -6.59 -6.76 -17.11
N ILE A 145 -7.73 -6.67 -17.78
CA ILE A 145 -9.05 -6.55 -17.14
C ILE A 145 -9.45 -7.83 -16.38
N GLY A 146 -10.29 -7.69 -15.37
CA GLY A 146 -10.97 -8.80 -14.69
C GLY A 146 -10.31 -9.28 -13.40
N SER A 147 -9.14 -8.75 -13.04
CA SER A 147 -8.43 -9.16 -11.83
C SER A 147 -9.21 -8.92 -10.53
N SER A 148 -8.96 -9.79 -9.55
CA SER A 148 -9.47 -9.71 -8.18
C SER A 148 -8.30 -9.83 -7.23
N ILE A 149 -8.23 -8.94 -6.24
CA ILE A 149 -7.17 -8.91 -5.23
C ILE A 149 -7.85 -9.02 -3.86
N VAL A 150 -7.52 -10.05 -3.10
CA VAL A 150 -8.00 -10.28 -1.74
C VAL A 150 -6.80 -10.44 -0.81
N LEU A 151 -6.69 -9.52 0.15
CA LEU A 151 -5.61 -9.49 1.13
C LEU A 151 -6.23 -9.53 2.53
N ASP A 152 -5.84 -10.50 3.36
CA ASP A 152 -6.35 -10.62 4.73
C ASP A 152 -5.23 -10.86 5.73
N GLY A 153 -5.10 -10.00 6.73
CA GLY A 153 -4.06 -10.16 7.73
C GLY A 153 -2.64 -9.95 7.18
N VAL A 154 -2.45 -9.23 6.08
CA VAL A 154 -1.12 -9.06 5.48
C VAL A 154 -0.39 -7.85 6.08
N VAL A 155 0.94 -7.85 5.98
CA VAL A 155 1.76 -6.65 6.21
C VAL A 155 2.51 -6.36 4.92
N LEU A 156 2.18 -5.26 4.27
CA LEU A 156 2.87 -4.79 3.07
C LEU A 156 3.74 -3.59 3.44
N SER A 157 5.03 -3.65 3.16
CA SER A 157 5.98 -2.67 3.66
C SER A 157 7.02 -2.25 2.63
N ASN A 158 7.51 -1.03 2.77
CA ASN A 158 8.67 -0.49 2.08
C ASN A 158 8.62 -0.59 0.55
N ILE A 159 7.98 0.40 -0.07
CA ILE A 159 7.90 0.55 -1.52
C ILE A 159 8.30 1.97 -1.93
N ASN A 160 8.70 2.18 -3.18
CA ASN A 160 8.93 3.54 -3.69
C ASN A 160 7.71 4.16 -4.39
N GLY A 161 6.79 3.31 -4.87
CA GLY A 161 5.65 3.68 -5.71
C GLY A 161 4.32 3.35 -5.05
N GLN A 162 3.83 2.12 -5.18
CA GLN A 162 2.55 1.71 -4.61
C GLN A 162 2.52 0.23 -4.20
N HIS A 163 1.89 -0.11 -3.08
CA HIS A 163 1.75 -1.53 -2.71
C HIS A 163 0.83 -2.28 -3.65
N VAL A 164 -0.33 -1.71 -3.96
CA VAL A 164 -1.29 -2.26 -4.94
C VAL A 164 -1.52 -1.24 -6.03
N ARG A 165 -1.34 -1.64 -7.30
CA ARG A 165 -1.70 -0.88 -8.48
C ARG A 165 -2.71 -1.64 -9.33
N THR A 166 -3.76 -0.98 -9.78
CA THR A 166 -4.64 -1.52 -10.82
C THR A 166 -4.60 -0.62 -12.05
N GLY A 167 -3.86 -1.03 -13.09
CA GLY A 167 -3.82 -0.32 -14.37
C GLY A 167 -5.02 -0.62 -15.27
N PHE A 168 -5.84 -1.60 -14.89
CA PHE A 168 -6.95 -2.14 -15.66
C PHE A 168 -8.13 -2.43 -14.75
N ASN A 169 -9.33 -2.52 -15.34
CA ASN A 169 -10.57 -2.70 -14.59
C ASN A 169 -10.52 -3.97 -13.73
N THR A 170 -10.85 -3.83 -12.44
CA THR A 170 -10.88 -4.93 -11.48
C THR A 170 -12.30 -5.25 -11.01
N THR A 171 -12.56 -6.53 -10.77
CA THR A 171 -13.81 -6.98 -10.16
C THR A 171 -13.80 -6.79 -8.64
N LYS A 172 -12.62 -6.76 -8.02
CA LYS A 172 -12.51 -6.62 -6.57
C LYS A 172 -11.11 -6.20 -6.14
N VAL A 173 -11.06 -5.25 -5.21
CA VAL A 173 -9.90 -5.00 -4.35
C VAL A 173 -10.41 -5.02 -2.91
N LYS A 174 -10.21 -6.14 -2.22
CA LYS A 174 -10.63 -6.35 -0.84
C LYS A 174 -9.41 -6.51 0.05
N VAL A 175 -9.29 -5.65 1.06
CA VAL A 175 -8.20 -5.69 2.02
C VAL A 175 -8.75 -5.61 3.44
N THR A 176 -8.44 -6.61 4.26
CA THR A 176 -8.91 -6.71 5.64
C THR A 176 -7.80 -7.00 6.62
N ASN A 177 -7.91 -6.48 7.85
CA ASN A 177 -7.03 -6.83 8.97
C ASN A 177 -5.52 -6.61 8.68
N SER A 178 -5.20 -5.70 7.77
CA SER A 178 -3.86 -5.60 7.17
C SER A 178 -3.13 -4.30 7.53
N ILE A 179 -1.82 -4.30 7.34
CA ILE A 179 -0.96 -3.13 7.56
C ILE A 179 -0.26 -2.75 6.26
N PHE A 180 -0.34 -1.48 5.89
CA PHE A 180 0.45 -0.85 4.82
C PHE A 180 1.42 0.10 5.48
N ALA A 181 2.73 -0.14 5.32
CA ALA A 181 3.77 0.62 6.01
C ALA A 181 4.83 1.17 5.06
N ASN A 182 5.34 2.36 5.35
CA ASN A 182 6.51 2.97 4.69
C ASN A 182 6.34 3.02 3.17
N MET A 183 5.44 3.89 2.74
CA MET A 183 5.09 4.08 1.35
C MET A 183 5.78 5.34 0.81
N GLY A 184 6.76 5.13 -0.08
CA GLY A 184 7.48 6.19 -0.78
C GLY A 184 8.97 6.17 -0.45
N ALA A 185 9.78 6.41 -1.47
CA ALA A 185 11.22 6.57 -1.32
C ALA A 185 11.72 7.55 -2.39
N LEU A 186 12.18 8.74 -1.97
CA LEU A 186 12.71 9.75 -2.88
C LEU A 186 14.08 9.36 -3.47
N THR A 187 14.73 8.32 -2.94
CA THR A 187 15.96 7.76 -3.50
C THR A 187 15.75 7.18 -4.91
N THR A 188 14.54 6.66 -5.19
CA THR A 188 14.22 5.99 -6.45
C THR A 188 12.90 6.44 -7.08
N SER A 189 12.23 7.45 -6.51
CA SER A 189 10.90 7.91 -6.94
C SER A 189 10.69 9.41 -6.70
N ASN A 190 9.45 9.89 -6.85
CA ASN A 190 9.06 11.30 -6.72
C ASN A 190 7.96 11.50 -5.66
N LEU A 191 7.61 12.76 -5.35
CA LEU A 191 6.61 13.11 -4.33
C LEU A 191 5.18 12.69 -4.67
N GLY A 192 4.87 12.46 -5.95
CA GLY A 192 3.63 11.86 -6.43
C GLY A 192 3.59 10.33 -6.31
N ALA A 193 4.51 9.73 -5.57
CA ALA A 193 4.59 8.30 -5.29
C ALA A 193 4.52 8.02 -3.78
N GLY A 194 4.49 6.74 -3.38
CA GLY A 194 4.29 6.33 -2.00
C GLY A 194 2.81 6.24 -1.65
N LYS A 195 2.15 5.22 -2.22
CA LYS A 195 0.72 4.97 -2.07
C LYS A 195 0.44 3.58 -1.53
N GLY A 196 -0.65 3.43 -0.78
CA GLY A 196 -1.15 2.11 -0.42
C GLY A 196 -1.77 1.43 -1.64
N ILE A 197 -2.87 2.01 -2.13
CA ILE A 197 -3.64 1.49 -3.26
C ILE A 197 -3.73 2.58 -4.33
N ASP A 198 -3.32 2.27 -5.56
CA ASP A 198 -3.42 3.12 -6.75
C ASP A 198 -4.29 2.45 -7.81
N LEU A 199 -5.56 2.81 -7.83
CA LEU A 199 -6.52 2.36 -8.84
C LEU A 199 -6.34 3.03 -10.20
N ARG A 200 -5.37 3.95 -10.32
CA ARG A 200 -5.10 4.68 -11.55
C ARG A 200 -6.38 5.36 -12.06
N GLU A 201 -6.62 5.26 -13.34
CA GLU A 201 -7.81 5.72 -14.04
C GLU A 201 -8.82 4.58 -14.33
N ALA A 202 -8.57 3.37 -13.82
CA ALA A 202 -9.35 2.17 -14.15
C ALA A 202 -10.55 1.95 -13.21
N ALA A 203 -11.63 1.35 -13.70
CA ALA A 203 -12.80 1.05 -12.88
C ALA A 203 -12.54 -0.07 -11.87
N CYS A 204 -13.17 0.00 -10.71
CA CYS A 204 -13.16 -1.05 -9.70
C CYS A 204 -14.59 -1.34 -9.26
N ASP A 205 -15.04 -2.58 -9.46
CA ASP A 205 -16.41 -2.95 -9.09
C ASP A 205 -16.63 -2.88 -7.57
N SER A 206 -15.74 -3.48 -6.78
CA SER A 206 -15.80 -3.44 -5.31
C SER A 206 -14.46 -3.09 -4.69
N LEU A 207 -14.36 -1.91 -4.05
CA LEU A 207 -13.24 -1.49 -3.21
C LEU A 207 -13.63 -1.62 -1.73
N ILE A 208 -13.07 -2.61 -1.04
CA ILE A 208 -13.44 -2.94 0.35
C ILE A 208 -12.19 -2.90 1.23
N ILE A 209 -12.05 -1.86 2.03
CA ILE A 209 -10.90 -1.60 2.90
C ILE A 209 -11.42 -1.56 4.34
N VAL A 210 -11.27 -2.67 5.08
CA VAL A 210 -11.85 -2.80 6.43
C VAL A 210 -10.82 -3.23 7.47
N ASN A 211 -10.78 -2.56 8.62
CA ASN A 211 -9.89 -2.92 9.73
C ASN A 211 -8.40 -2.94 9.35
N ASN A 212 -7.94 -1.94 8.60
CA ASN A 212 -6.54 -1.84 8.18
C ASN A 212 -5.82 -0.67 8.86
N THR A 213 -4.50 -0.75 8.91
CA THR A 213 -3.63 0.37 9.31
C THR A 213 -2.78 0.82 8.13
N PHE A 214 -2.85 2.09 7.77
CA PHE A 214 -1.93 2.74 6.84
C PHE A 214 -1.00 3.64 7.64
N VAL A 215 0.31 3.39 7.59
CA VAL A 215 1.29 4.13 8.39
C VAL A 215 2.47 4.58 7.54
N ASN A 216 2.86 5.85 7.70
CA ASN A 216 3.95 6.49 6.97
C ASN A 216 3.78 6.41 5.45
N PHE A 217 2.92 7.25 4.89
CA PHE A 217 2.79 7.41 3.43
C PHE A 217 3.17 8.82 2.98
N GLN A 218 3.95 8.87 1.90
CA GLN A 218 4.40 10.11 1.29
C GLN A 218 3.25 10.81 0.54
N ASP A 219 2.51 10.10 -0.31
CA ASP A 219 1.45 10.72 -1.11
C ASP A 219 0.05 10.43 -0.58
N ARG A 220 -0.53 9.25 -0.83
CA ARG A 220 -1.94 8.95 -0.50
C ARG A 220 -2.10 7.53 0.04
N ALA A 221 -3.05 7.29 0.93
CA ALA A 221 -3.42 5.92 1.27
C ALA A 221 -4.15 5.24 0.09
N ILE A 222 -5.10 5.96 -0.52
CA ILE A 222 -5.83 5.51 -1.72
C ILE A 222 -5.78 6.60 -2.79
N ARG A 223 -5.37 6.19 -4.00
CA ARG A 223 -5.40 7.00 -5.20
C ARG A 223 -6.30 6.36 -6.24
N HIS A 224 -7.26 7.13 -6.71
CA HIS A 224 -7.99 6.92 -7.93
C HIS A 224 -8.06 8.27 -8.64
N TYR A 225 -7.23 8.44 -9.67
CA TYR A 225 -7.00 9.73 -10.31
C TYR A 225 -6.42 9.57 -11.71
N ASN A 226 -7.05 10.23 -12.68
CA ASN A 226 -6.57 10.32 -14.04
C ASN A 226 -5.60 11.50 -14.17
N PHE A 227 -4.31 11.21 -14.02
CA PHE A 227 -3.27 12.24 -14.11
C PHE A 227 -3.13 12.82 -15.52
N ALA A 228 -3.32 11.99 -16.55
CA ALA A 228 -3.15 12.40 -17.94
C ALA A 228 -4.29 13.33 -18.40
N ASN A 229 -5.50 13.13 -17.87
CA ASN A 229 -6.65 13.97 -18.15
C ASN A 229 -7.59 14.04 -16.93
N PRO A 230 -7.31 14.93 -15.96
CA PRO A 230 -8.12 15.03 -14.75
C PRO A 230 -9.60 15.35 -15.01
N GLN A 231 -9.91 16.09 -16.08
CA GLN A 231 -11.28 16.46 -16.41
C GLN A 231 -12.08 15.31 -17.03
N ALA A 232 -11.42 14.36 -17.71
CA ALA A 232 -12.09 13.15 -18.19
C ALA A 232 -12.49 12.20 -17.06
N GLY A 233 -11.96 12.40 -15.86
CA GLY A 233 -12.21 11.54 -14.72
C GLY A 233 -11.59 10.14 -14.89
N THR A 234 -12.04 9.21 -14.06
CA THR A 234 -11.62 7.81 -14.04
C THR A 234 -12.79 6.90 -14.39
N GLY A 235 -12.53 5.60 -14.57
CA GLY A 235 -13.57 4.59 -14.35
C GLY A 235 -14.15 4.70 -12.94
N GLU A 236 -15.30 4.09 -12.67
CA GLU A 236 -15.95 4.20 -11.36
C GLU A 236 -15.40 3.19 -10.34
N ILE A 237 -15.27 3.62 -9.07
CA ILE A 237 -15.43 2.71 -7.92
C ILE A 237 -16.92 2.50 -7.72
N LYS A 238 -17.47 1.37 -8.17
CA LYS A 238 -18.94 1.17 -8.16
C LYS A 238 -19.49 1.00 -6.74
N TYR A 239 -18.82 0.17 -5.93
CA TYR A 239 -19.07 0.03 -4.50
C TYR A 239 -17.79 0.30 -3.72
N GLY A 240 -17.83 1.25 -2.79
CA GLY A 240 -16.71 1.60 -1.91
C GLY A 240 -17.07 1.46 -0.45
N ARG A 241 -16.30 0.68 0.31
CA ARG A 241 -16.40 0.59 1.77
C ARG A 241 -15.02 0.79 2.41
N ILE A 242 -14.87 1.87 3.15
CA ILE A 242 -13.67 2.24 3.90
C ILE A 242 -14.07 2.37 5.37
N ASP A 243 -13.94 1.28 6.11
CA ASP A 243 -14.53 1.14 7.45
C ASP A 243 -13.52 0.63 8.49
N HIS A 244 -13.54 1.19 9.70
CA HIS A 244 -12.66 0.75 10.80
C HIS A 244 -11.14 0.80 10.50
N ASN A 245 -10.68 1.72 9.64
CA ASN A 245 -9.26 1.84 9.34
C ASN A 245 -8.57 2.90 10.20
N THR A 246 -7.27 2.75 10.38
CA THR A 246 -6.41 3.73 11.05
C THR A 246 -5.37 4.27 10.06
N PHE A 247 -5.30 5.59 9.88
CA PHE A 247 -4.34 6.28 9.01
C PHE A 247 -3.39 7.11 9.87
N ILE A 248 -2.09 6.83 9.79
CA ILE A 248 -1.07 7.39 10.68
C ILE A 248 0.06 8.01 9.86
N ASN A 249 0.45 9.23 10.19
CA ASN A 249 1.63 9.91 9.61
C ASN A 249 1.62 9.94 8.07
N GLY A 250 0.52 10.42 7.50
CA GLY A 250 0.47 10.73 6.08
C GLY A 250 1.03 12.11 5.80
N MET A 251 2.09 12.23 5.00
CA MET A 251 2.46 13.55 4.48
C MET A 251 1.31 14.15 3.66
N GLY A 252 0.58 13.30 2.93
CA GLY A 252 -0.61 13.73 2.21
C GLY A 252 -0.27 14.66 1.06
N PHE A 253 0.77 14.32 0.28
CA PHE A 253 1.31 15.23 -0.73
C PHE A 253 0.22 15.72 -1.71
N HIS A 254 -0.58 14.79 -2.24
CA HIS A 254 -1.69 15.09 -3.13
C HIS A 254 -3.06 14.60 -2.63
N GLY A 255 -3.21 14.25 -1.36
CA GLY A 255 -4.49 13.81 -0.79
C GLY A 255 -4.32 12.78 0.30
N LEU A 256 -5.44 12.26 0.79
CA LEU A 256 -5.47 11.05 1.62
C LEU A 256 -6.23 9.94 0.90
N LEU A 257 -7.49 10.22 0.55
CA LEU A 257 -8.37 9.35 -0.23
C LEU A 257 -8.83 10.12 -1.48
N SER A 258 -8.12 9.94 -2.59
CA SER A 258 -8.58 10.39 -3.91
C SER A 258 -9.45 9.29 -4.49
N LEU A 259 -10.76 9.51 -4.59
CA LEU A 259 -11.72 8.47 -4.98
C LEU A 259 -12.13 8.53 -6.45
N GLY A 260 -11.60 9.47 -7.24
CA GLY A 260 -11.86 9.52 -8.68
C GLY A 260 -13.36 9.66 -8.98
N ASN A 261 -13.87 8.92 -9.96
CA ASN A 261 -15.30 8.73 -10.16
C ASN A 261 -15.80 7.62 -9.24
N VAL A 262 -16.96 7.84 -8.62
CA VAL A 262 -17.59 6.88 -7.72
C VAL A 262 -19.01 6.57 -8.20
N GLY A 263 -19.41 5.32 -8.02
CA GLY A 263 -20.70 4.80 -8.43
C GLY A 263 -21.78 4.96 -7.35
N PRO A 264 -22.76 4.04 -7.28
CA PRO A 264 -23.96 4.22 -6.48
C PRO A 264 -23.76 4.38 -4.97
N GLU A 265 -22.73 3.78 -4.37
CA GLU A 265 -22.59 3.73 -2.92
C GLU A 265 -21.14 3.86 -2.44
N ILE A 266 -20.91 4.83 -1.54
CA ILE A 266 -19.63 5.04 -0.86
C ILE A 266 -19.86 5.17 0.65
N ILE A 267 -19.22 4.28 1.40
CA ILE A 267 -19.26 4.20 2.86
C ILE A 267 -17.87 4.51 3.42
N ILE A 268 -17.75 5.55 4.26
CA ILE A 268 -16.53 5.94 4.95
C ILE A 268 -16.85 6.12 6.44
N THR A 269 -16.65 5.06 7.23
CA THR A 269 -17.14 5.02 8.62
C THR A 269 -16.12 4.51 9.62
N ASN A 270 -16.23 4.96 10.87
CA ASN A 270 -15.49 4.39 12.00
C ASN A 270 -13.96 4.43 11.83
N ASN A 271 -13.42 5.36 11.06
CA ASN A 271 -11.97 5.44 10.81
C ASN A 271 -11.29 6.42 11.80
N LEU A 272 -10.02 6.15 12.09
CA LEU A 272 -9.15 7.02 12.89
C LEU A 272 -8.04 7.62 12.01
N PHE A 273 -7.85 8.93 12.11
CA PHE A 273 -6.86 9.69 11.34
C PHE A 273 -5.91 10.43 12.28
N VAL A 274 -4.65 10.01 12.35
CA VAL A 274 -3.61 10.63 13.21
C VAL A 274 -2.52 11.18 12.32
N ASP A 275 -2.44 12.51 12.18
CA ASP A 275 -1.54 13.16 11.21
C ASP A 275 -1.66 12.57 9.80
N ALA A 276 -2.87 12.16 9.39
CA ALA A 276 -3.09 11.47 8.12
C ALA A 276 -2.92 12.38 6.88
N PHE A 277 -2.94 13.70 7.08
CA PHE A 277 -2.77 14.71 6.04
C PHE A 277 -1.91 15.87 6.56
N ALA A 278 -0.67 15.56 6.94
CA ALA A 278 0.16 16.39 7.79
C ALA A 278 0.73 17.64 7.12
N LEU A 279 0.78 17.70 5.78
CA LEU A 279 1.19 18.93 5.08
C LEU A 279 0.16 20.06 5.12
N GLY A 280 -1.05 19.76 5.60
CA GLY A 280 -2.13 20.74 5.67
C GLY A 280 -2.56 21.25 4.31
N GLU A 281 -3.38 22.30 4.37
CA GLU A 281 -3.99 22.96 3.24
C GLU A 281 -3.24 24.26 2.95
N ASP A 282 -2.46 24.28 1.86
CA ASP A 282 -1.79 25.49 1.42
C ASP A 282 -2.30 25.90 0.05
N SER A 283 -3.20 26.90 0.05
CA SER A 283 -3.77 27.45 -1.18
C SER A 283 -2.74 28.08 -2.11
N THR A 284 -1.50 28.30 -1.64
CA THR A 284 -0.42 28.85 -2.47
C THR A 284 0.40 27.79 -3.21
N ASP A 285 0.19 26.50 -2.90
CA ASP A 285 0.97 25.40 -3.45
C ASP A 285 0.42 24.90 -4.79
N ALA A 286 0.92 25.45 -5.89
CA ALA A 286 0.49 25.06 -7.23
C ALA A 286 0.81 23.59 -7.57
N THR A 287 1.94 23.07 -7.08
CA THR A 287 2.38 21.70 -7.38
C THR A 287 1.44 20.70 -6.75
N ARG A 288 1.14 20.88 -5.45
CA ARG A 288 0.21 19.99 -4.77
C ARG A 288 -1.21 20.15 -5.30
N ALA A 289 -1.70 21.39 -5.39
CA ALA A 289 -3.07 21.67 -5.80
C ALA A 289 -3.42 21.10 -7.19
N ALA A 290 -2.44 20.90 -8.09
CA ALA A 290 -2.69 20.36 -9.43
C ALA A 290 -3.49 19.03 -9.41
N GLU A 291 -3.26 18.15 -8.44
CA GLU A 291 -3.93 16.85 -8.41
C GLU A 291 -5.32 16.83 -7.74
N TRP A 292 -5.91 18.01 -7.46
CA TRP A 292 -7.33 18.16 -7.08
C TRP A 292 -8.22 18.63 -8.25
N ALA A 293 -7.68 18.70 -9.47
CA ALA A 293 -8.39 19.27 -10.63
C ALA A 293 -9.70 18.56 -11.00
N ASN A 294 -9.88 17.29 -10.64
CA ASN A 294 -11.11 16.53 -10.90
C ASN A 294 -12.28 16.96 -10.00
N THR A 295 -12.03 17.72 -8.94
CA THR A 295 -13.09 18.19 -8.02
C THR A 295 -13.89 19.37 -8.59
N GLY A 296 -13.28 20.17 -9.46
CA GLY A 296 -13.82 21.48 -9.86
C GLY A 296 -13.86 22.53 -8.75
N GLU A 297 -13.38 22.22 -7.53
CA GLU A 297 -13.37 23.14 -6.39
C GLU A 297 -12.10 24.00 -6.44
N ILE A 298 -12.26 25.33 -6.42
CA ILE A 298 -11.15 26.28 -6.52
C ILE A 298 -11.13 27.29 -5.37
N TYR A 299 -9.93 27.73 -5.01
CA TYR A 299 -9.73 28.91 -4.17
C TYR A 299 -9.97 30.21 -4.96
N PRO A 300 -10.12 31.36 -4.28
CA PRO A 300 -10.17 32.68 -4.95
C PRO A 300 -8.95 32.99 -5.82
N ASN A 301 -7.81 32.35 -5.57
CA ASN A 301 -6.59 32.49 -6.36
C ASN A 301 -6.54 31.60 -7.61
N GLY A 302 -7.63 30.89 -7.92
CA GLY A 302 -7.79 30.05 -9.11
C GLY A 302 -7.16 28.66 -9.03
N ARG A 303 -6.47 28.31 -7.92
CA ARG A 303 -5.92 26.96 -7.72
C ARG A 303 -6.98 26.01 -7.19
N ASN A 304 -6.85 24.72 -7.50
CA ASN A 304 -7.74 23.72 -6.95
C ASN A 304 -7.64 23.66 -5.42
N ARG A 305 -8.76 23.35 -4.79
CA ARG A 305 -8.87 23.26 -3.34
C ARG A 305 -8.28 21.96 -2.82
N ILE A 306 -7.40 22.08 -1.83
CA ILE A 306 -6.74 20.96 -1.16
C ILE A 306 -7.61 20.45 0.00
N THR A 307 -7.88 19.15 0.02
CA THR A 307 -8.72 18.46 1.02
C THR A 307 -8.31 16.99 1.17
N TRP A 308 -8.66 16.34 2.27
CA TRP A 308 -8.20 14.97 2.56
C TRP A 308 -8.88 13.95 1.64
N ILE A 309 -10.20 14.02 1.55
CA ILE A 309 -11.06 13.08 0.83
C ILE A 309 -11.83 13.83 -0.24
N PHE A 310 -11.69 13.36 -1.49
CA PHE A 310 -12.33 14.01 -2.63
C PHE A 310 -12.66 13.03 -3.75
N THR A 311 -13.56 13.47 -4.62
CA THR A 311 -14.11 12.73 -5.76
C THR A 311 -14.33 13.70 -6.91
N ALA A 312 -14.46 13.16 -8.13
CA ALA A 312 -15.16 13.87 -9.20
C ALA A 312 -16.63 14.06 -8.79
N PRO A 313 -17.20 15.26 -8.90
CA PRO A 313 -18.58 15.52 -8.51
C PRO A 313 -19.60 14.68 -9.28
N ASN A 314 -20.62 14.14 -8.59
CA ASN A 314 -21.78 13.51 -9.22
C ASN A 314 -23.06 13.73 -8.38
N THR A 315 -24.23 13.43 -8.93
CA THR A 315 -25.51 13.62 -8.23
C THR A 315 -26.19 12.32 -7.80
N THR A 316 -25.58 11.17 -8.06
CA THR A 316 -26.21 9.84 -7.96
C THR A 316 -25.70 9.01 -6.80
N THR A 317 -24.49 9.28 -6.29
CA THR A 317 -23.92 8.49 -5.19
C THR A 317 -24.66 8.73 -3.88
N GLN A 318 -24.98 7.62 -3.21
CA GLN A 318 -25.39 7.58 -1.82
C GLN A 318 -24.14 7.58 -0.94
N TRP A 319 -24.02 8.61 -0.11
CA TRP A 319 -22.88 8.80 0.79
C TRP A 319 -23.26 8.43 2.21
N GLN A 320 -22.48 7.54 2.82
CA GLN A 320 -22.51 7.30 4.26
C GLN A 320 -21.16 7.65 4.85
N VAL A 321 -21.05 8.82 5.50
CA VAL A 321 -19.83 9.27 6.16
C VAL A 321 -20.14 9.64 7.60
N SER A 322 -19.65 8.85 8.55
CA SER A 322 -19.93 9.05 9.98
C SER A 322 -18.90 8.38 10.88
N ASN A 323 -18.85 8.79 12.15
CA ASN A 323 -17.98 8.20 13.18
C ASN A 323 -16.49 8.20 12.80
N ASN A 324 -16.04 9.17 12.00
CA ASN A 324 -14.62 9.32 11.72
C ASN A 324 -14.00 10.28 12.74
N TYR A 325 -12.84 9.90 13.29
CA TYR A 325 -12.15 10.69 14.30
C TYR A 325 -10.78 11.10 13.79
N TYR A 326 -10.36 12.32 14.09
CA TYR A 326 -9.03 12.76 13.73
C TYR A 326 -8.32 13.51 14.84
N THR A 327 -7.00 13.46 14.82
CA THR A 327 -6.15 14.25 15.69
C THR A 327 -4.88 14.66 14.95
N ILE A 328 -4.29 15.78 15.37
CA ILE A 328 -3.04 16.30 14.85
C ILE A 328 -2.09 16.31 16.05
N SER A 329 -0.94 15.63 15.92
CA SER A 329 0.04 15.57 16.99
C SER A 329 0.72 16.92 17.21
N ASP A 330 1.43 17.07 18.34
CA ASP A 330 2.25 18.25 18.61
C ASP A 330 3.25 18.53 17.48
N SER A 331 3.80 17.48 16.87
CA SER A 331 4.73 17.60 15.73
C SER A 331 4.03 18.08 14.46
N GLY A 332 2.80 17.63 14.21
CA GLY A 332 1.95 18.11 13.12
C GLY A 332 1.60 19.59 13.30
N TRP A 333 1.12 19.97 14.49
CA TRP A 333 0.82 21.37 14.81
C TRP A 333 2.05 22.27 14.75
N ALA A 334 3.19 21.82 15.25
CA ALA A 334 4.44 22.57 15.15
C ALA A 334 4.89 22.80 13.69
N PHE A 335 4.59 21.87 12.78
CA PHE A 335 4.83 22.07 11.36
C PHE A 335 3.84 23.09 10.77
N LEU A 336 2.55 22.88 10.94
CA LEU A 336 1.48 23.74 10.40
C LEU A 336 1.66 25.20 10.84
N ASN A 337 1.87 25.42 12.14
CA ASN A 337 2.09 26.76 12.70
C ASN A 337 3.38 27.40 12.17
N GLY A 338 4.46 26.62 12.03
CA GLY A 338 5.74 27.13 11.52
C GLY A 338 5.69 27.60 10.06
N PHE A 339 4.79 27.05 9.26
CA PHE A 339 4.60 27.45 7.86
C PHE A 339 3.34 28.28 7.61
N GLY A 340 2.48 28.47 8.61
CA GLY A 340 1.21 29.19 8.46
C GLY A 340 0.21 28.44 7.58
N TYR A 341 0.23 27.11 7.61
CA TYR A 341 -0.71 26.28 6.86
C TYR A 341 -1.87 25.88 7.77
N PRO A 342 -3.14 26.11 7.40
CA PRO A 342 -4.26 25.52 8.12
C PRO A 342 -4.25 23.99 8.00
N PRO A 343 -4.85 23.28 8.98
CA PRO A 343 -5.28 21.91 8.77
C PRO A 343 -6.19 21.84 7.54
N GLY A 344 -6.00 20.80 6.71
CA GLY A 344 -6.89 20.61 5.57
C GLY A 344 -8.28 20.20 5.99
N SER A 345 -9.27 20.58 5.19
CA SER A 345 -10.64 20.08 5.36
C SER A 345 -10.68 18.55 5.17
N PRO A 346 -11.42 17.78 6.01
CA PRO A 346 -11.52 16.33 5.83
C PRO A 346 -12.26 15.90 4.55
N LEU A 347 -13.27 16.67 4.15
CA LEU A 347 -14.11 16.39 2.99
C LEU A 347 -14.08 17.56 2.01
N SER A 348 -14.17 17.26 0.72
CA SER A 348 -14.44 18.25 -0.32
C SER A 348 -15.82 18.90 -0.13
N TYR A 349 -16.05 20.09 -0.69
CA TYR A 349 -17.36 20.74 -0.67
C TYR A 349 -18.43 19.89 -1.35
N HIS A 350 -18.08 19.21 -2.43
CA HIS A 350 -18.97 18.28 -3.09
C HIS A 350 -19.51 17.25 -2.11
N ILE A 351 -18.65 16.48 -1.43
CA ILE A 351 -19.10 15.46 -0.47
C ILE A 351 -19.89 16.07 0.68
N ASN A 352 -19.45 17.21 1.23
CA ASN A 352 -20.19 17.91 2.28
C ASN A 352 -21.61 18.30 1.83
N SER A 353 -21.77 18.81 0.62
CA SER A 353 -23.08 19.17 0.06
C SER A 353 -24.00 17.95 -0.09
N ARG A 354 -23.44 16.78 -0.41
CA ARG A 354 -24.18 15.52 -0.55
C ARG A 354 -24.66 14.96 0.78
N LEU A 355 -23.90 15.17 1.86
CA LEU A 355 -24.28 14.79 3.22
C LEU A 355 -25.30 15.75 3.85
N GLY A 356 -25.38 16.99 3.35
CA GLY A 356 -26.26 18.01 3.91
C GLY A 356 -25.96 18.27 5.39
N ALA A 357 -27.00 18.24 6.24
CA ALA A 357 -26.87 18.49 7.67
C ALA A 357 -25.98 17.47 8.40
N ASP A 358 -25.81 16.26 7.86
CA ASP A 358 -24.97 15.21 8.48
C ASP A 358 -23.48 15.45 8.29
N SER A 359 -23.08 16.36 7.38
CA SER A 359 -21.67 16.73 7.15
C SER A 359 -20.95 17.13 8.45
N VAL A 360 -21.63 17.82 9.37
CA VAL A 360 -21.04 18.26 10.65
C VAL A 360 -20.74 17.11 11.63
N LYS A 361 -21.34 15.93 11.41
CA LYS A 361 -21.15 14.72 12.23
C LYS A 361 -20.21 13.71 11.55
N ALA A 362 -19.80 13.99 10.31
CA ALA A 362 -18.99 13.08 9.51
C ALA A 362 -17.61 12.85 10.13
N PHE A 363 -17.01 13.91 10.69
CA PHE A 363 -15.68 13.91 11.32
C PHE A 363 -15.71 14.64 12.65
N THR A 364 -15.09 14.06 13.67
CA THR A 364 -14.89 14.68 14.98
C THR A 364 -13.40 14.81 15.26
N MET A 365 -12.93 16.04 15.49
CA MET A 365 -11.58 16.22 16.04
C MET A 365 -11.56 15.74 17.49
N THR A 366 -10.56 14.96 17.85
CA THR A 366 -10.39 14.44 19.21
C THR A 366 -8.97 14.66 19.71
N THR A 367 -8.79 14.49 21.02
CA THR A 367 -7.47 14.43 21.66
C THR A 367 -7.11 12.96 21.86
N LEU A 368 -6.12 12.49 21.13
CA LEU A 368 -5.61 11.12 21.23
C LEU A 368 -4.10 11.14 21.09
N LYS A 369 -3.40 10.42 21.96
CA LYS A 369 -1.96 10.18 21.85
C LYS A 369 -1.72 8.68 21.71
N LEU A 370 -1.20 8.27 20.56
CA LEU A 370 -0.80 6.88 20.34
C LEU A 370 0.55 6.64 21.01
N GLY A 371 0.68 5.54 21.78
CA GLY A 371 1.87 5.25 22.58
C GLY A 371 3.04 4.68 21.79
N ASN A 372 2.75 3.79 20.84
CA ASN A 372 3.75 3.06 20.04
C ASN A 372 3.55 3.34 18.55
N THR A 373 3.81 4.57 18.13
CA THR A 373 3.76 4.96 16.72
C THR A 373 5.10 5.47 16.21
N PRO A 374 5.38 5.30 14.91
CA PRO A 374 6.51 5.97 14.31
C PRO A 374 6.37 7.49 14.39
N ARG A 375 7.50 8.19 14.27
CA ARG A 375 7.51 9.65 14.20
C ARG A 375 6.95 10.12 12.86
N LEU A 376 6.19 11.20 12.89
CA LEU A 376 5.80 11.93 11.68
C LEU A 376 7.06 12.37 10.90
N MET A 377 7.00 12.27 9.57
CA MET A 377 8.10 12.57 8.63
C MET A 377 8.39 14.08 8.46
N THR A 378 8.43 14.80 9.58
CA THR A 378 8.59 16.26 9.64
C THR A 378 9.85 16.76 8.94
N ASN A 379 10.95 15.99 8.92
CA ASN A 379 12.16 16.35 8.17
C ASN A 379 11.89 16.51 6.67
N MET A 380 11.19 15.54 6.05
CA MET A 380 10.84 15.59 4.63
C MET A 380 9.83 16.70 4.34
N MET A 381 8.83 16.86 5.23
CA MET A 381 7.84 17.94 5.11
C MET A 381 8.50 19.33 5.16
N ARG A 382 9.42 19.55 6.10
CA ARG A 382 10.17 20.81 6.25
C ARG A 382 11.09 21.06 5.06
N TRP A 383 11.78 20.03 4.57
CA TRP A 383 12.60 20.12 3.35
C TRP A 383 11.76 20.61 2.17
N TYR A 384 10.63 19.97 1.89
CA TYR A 384 9.75 20.34 0.78
C TYR A 384 9.26 21.79 0.91
N ALA A 385 8.68 22.14 2.08
CA ALA A 385 8.11 23.45 2.31
C ALA A 385 9.15 24.59 2.24
N THR A 386 10.39 24.33 2.69
CA THR A 386 11.50 25.29 2.63
C THR A 386 12.07 25.45 1.24
N ALA A 387 12.28 24.34 0.51
CA ALA A 387 12.77 24.35 -0.86
C ALA A 387 11.85 25.17 -1.78
N ARG A 388 10.53 25.07 -1.54
CA ARG A 388 9.51 25.88 -2.23
C ARG A 388 9.65 27.38 -1.93
N ARG A 389 9.74 27.76 -0.65
CA ARG A 389 9.87 29.18 -0.23
C ARG A 389 11.14 29.85 -0.78
N THR A 390 12.22 29.09 -0.94
CA THR A 390 13.50 29.60 -1.44
C THR A 390 13.64 29.51 -2.97
N ARG A 391 12.60 29.07 -3.70
CA ARG A 391 12.65 28.74 -5.15
C ARG A 391 13.78 27.78 -5.53
N ARG A 392 14.24 26.97 -4.57
CA ARG A 392 15.29 25.94 -4.77
C ARG A 392 14.73 24.53 -4.94
N ALA A 393 13.41 24.36 -5.00
CA ALA A 393 12.77 23.06 -5.17
C ALA A 393 13.15 22.44 -6.53
N PRO A 394 13.80 21.27 -6.55
CA PRO A 394 14.11 20.59 -7.79
C PRO A 394 12.93 19.68 -8.18
N PHE A 395 12.44 19.87 -9.40
CA PHE A 395 11.78 18.90 -10.28
C PHE A 395 10.29 18.53 -10.06
N SER A 396 9.48 18.93 -11.06
CA SER A 396 8.29 18.19 -11.52
C SER A 396 8.57 17.37 -12.79
N THR A 397 9.82 17.29 -13.26
CA THR A 397 10.22 16.48 -14.42
C THR A 397 11.36 15.56 -14.02
N ALA A 398 11.19 14.27 -14.29
CA ALA A 398 12.05 13.19 -13.85
C ALA A 398 13.52 13.40 -14.27
N THR A 399 14.41 13.54 -13.28
CA THR A 399 15.81 13.08 -13.35
C THR A 399 16.21 12.74 -11.90
N PRO A 400 16.75 11.54 -11.61
CA PRO A 400 17.16 11.20 -10.24
C PRO A 400 18.29 12.15 -9.83
N MET A 401 18.07 12.98 -8.82
CA MET A 401 19.15 13.78 -8.23
C MET A 401 20.08 12.87 -7.43
N ILE A 402 21.02 12.24 -8.12
CA ILE A 402 22.27 11.82 -7.51
C ILE A 402 23.15 13.07 -7.45
N THR A 403 23.04 13.84 -6.37
CA THR A 403 24.12 14.75 -5.99
C THR A 403 24.52 14.52 -4.55
N THR A 404 25.84 14.45 -4.37
CA THR A 404 26.58 13.88 -3.24
C THR A 404 26.38 14.60 -1.90
N ALA A 405 25.65 15.72 -1.87
CA ALA A 405 25.50 16.57 -0.69
C ALA A 405 24.40 16.12 0.29
N ALA A 406 23.51 15.19 -0.08
CA ALA A 406 22.45 14.68 0.80
C ALA A 406 22.85 13.42 1.60
N ARG A 407 24.09 12.92 1.44
CA ARG A 407 24.55 11.65 2.03
C ARG A 407 24.82 11.69 3.53
N SER A 408 24.97 12.86 4.15
CA SER A 408 25.50 12.96 5.53
C SER A 408 24.47 13.27 6.61
N SER A 409 23.19 13.55 6.29
CA SER A 409 22.20 13.97 7.31
C SER A 409 20.89 13.17 7.36
N ILE A 410 20.72 12.15 6.52
CA ILE A 410 19.49 11.33 6.46
C ILE A 410 19.72 9.90 6.98
N ILE A 411 20.98 9.44 7.06
CA ILE A 411 21.34 8.10 7.51
C ILE A 411 21.92 8.19 8.93
N ALA A 412 21.09 8.51 9.93
CA ALA A 412 21.38 8.17 11.31
C ALA A 412 20.16 8.43 12.21
N THR A 413 19.91 7.47 13.10
CA THR A 413 19.11 7.58 14.33
C THR A 413 17.58 7.56 14.21
N ASN A 414 17.02 6.35 14.36
CA ASN A 414 15.93 5.98 15.30
C ASN A 414 14.98 4.90 14.75
N TRP A 415 15.52 3.81 14.25
CA TRP A 415 14.74 2.60 13.97
C TRP A 415 15.50 1.36 14.42
N MET A 416 15.61 1.18 15.74
CA MET A 416 15.86 -0.11 16.37
C MET A 416 15.75 0.09 17.88
N GLN A 417 14.61 -0.25 18.45
CA GLN A 417 14.51 -0.84 19.81
C GLN A 417 13.04 -1.11 20.13
N LEU A 418 12.47 -2.13 19.48
CA LEU A 418 11.42 -2.93 20.11
C LEU A 418 11.76 -4.41 19.85
N THR A 419 12.22 -5.03 20.95
CA THR A 419 12.22 -6.47 21.29
C THR A 419 12.98 -7.48 20.42
N ARG A 420 14.26 -7.76 20.77
CA ARG A 420 14.82 -9.14 20.82
C ARG A 420 15.95 -9.27 21.86
N PRO A 421 16.02 -10.39 22.62
CA PRO A 421 17.26 -10.83 23.24
C PRO A 421 18.25 -11.31 22.16
N ARG A 422 19.55 -11.10 22.39
CA ARG A 422 20.65 -11.44 21.49
C ARG A 422 20.61 -12.93 21.10
N GLN A 423 20.47 -13.24 19.82
CA GLN A 423 20.91 -14.53 19.29
C GLN A 423 22.44 -14.52 19.12
N PRO A 424 23.15 -15.60 19.44
CA PRO A 424 24.57 -15.71 19.15
C PRO A 424 24.82 -15.83 17.64
N PRO A 425 25.97 -15.33 17.14
CA PRO A 425 26.28 -15.31 15.71
C PRO A 425 26.47 -16.72 15.15
N ILE A 426 25.99 -16.92 13.92
CA ILE A 426 26.25 -18.10 13.09
C ILE A 426 27.75 -18.12 12.74
N PRO A 427 28.47 -19.25 12.87
CA PRO A 427 29.88 -19.31 12.53
C PRO A 427 30.08 -19.19 11.01
N ALA A 428 31.02 -18.35 10.59
CA ALA A 428 31.44 -18.24 9.20
C ALA A 428 32.00 -19.59 8.68
N PRO A 429 31.82 -19.92 7.38
CA PRO A 429 32.37 -21.13 6.80
C PRO A 429 33.90 -21.08 6.81
N LYS A 430 34.53 -22.15 7.32
CA LYS A 430 35.99 -22.32 7.34
C LYS A 430 36.53 -22.34 5.91
N ALA A 431 37.50 -21.46 5.63
CA ALA A 431 38.27 -21.49 4.40
C ALA A 431 39.05 -22.81 4.30
N ILE A 432 38.89 -23.51 3.17
CA ILE A 432 39.68 -24.68 2.81
C ILE A 432 41.03 -24.18 2.31
N SER A 433 42.10 -24.42 3.09
CA SER A 433 43.48 -24.19 2.65
C SER A 433 43.87 -25.23 1.59
N ARG A 434 44.25 -24.77 0.40
CA ARG A 434 44.93 -25.59 -0.61
C ARG A 434 46.38 -25.87 -0.17
N PRO A 435 46.97 -27.04 -0.47
CA PRO A 435 48.38 -27.28 -0.24
C PRO A 435 49.21 -26.50 -1.28
N VAL A 436 50.31 -25.93 -0.81
CA VAL A 436 51.37 -25.34 -1.64
C VAL A 436 52.30 -26.47 -2.11
N THR A 437 52.58 -26.50 -3.41
CA THR A 437 53.85 -27.00 -3.97
C THR A 437 54.63 -25.82 -4.50
#